data_AF-A0A671SL15-F1
#
_entry.id   AF-A0A671SL15-F1
#
_cell.length_a   1.000
_cell.length_b   1.000
_cell.length_c   1.000
_cell.angle_alpha   90.00
_cell.angle_beta   90.00
_cell.angle_gamma   90.00
#
_symmetry.space_group_name_H-M   'P 1'
#
loop_
_entity.id
_entity.type
_entity.pdbx_description
1 polymer ?
#
loop_
_entity_poly.entity_id
_entity_poly.type
_entity_poly.pdbx_seq_one_letter_code
_entity_poly.pdbx_strand_id
1 'polypeptide(L)'
;MLSQKVTGYWTAVFDYETTAEDELSLRKGDRVEVLSKDSLVSGDEGWWTGMIEDRVGIFPSNYVVLQIDFSELALEEMIGVGGFGKVYRAIWKGKEVAVKAARRDPDEDVSQTLESVHQEAKLFAMLRHPNIMGLLGVCLQEPNLCLVMEYARGGPLNWALAGKRIPPHTLVDWAVQIARAMLYLHCQAIVPVIHRDLKSSNSKTLDLMPGVFKSFDAKVVSSFGRPNKVVSLSQRSTQRHTWRARVSGSRRARVRNGRWA
;
A
#
# COMPACT_ATOMS: atom_id res chain seq x y z
N MET A 1 -34.13 -2.76 -7.56
CA MET A 1 -32.90 -3.34 -6.99
C MET A 1 -32.35 -2.34 -6.00
N LEU A 2 -32.33 -2.67 -4.71
CA LEU A 2 -31.83 -1.78 -3.67
C LEU A 2 -30.33 -1.58 -3.90
N SER A 3 -29.95 -0.36 -4.30
CA SER A 3 -28.56 0.10 -4.25
C SER A 3 -28.05 -0.16 -2.84
N GLN A 4 -27.11 -1.09 -2.68
CA GLN A 4 -26.39 -1.26 -1.43
C GLN A 4 -25.71 0.09 -1.15
N LYS A 5 -26.28 0.87 -0.22
CA LYS A 5 -25.57 1.99 0.39
C LYS A 5 -24.22 1.44 0.84
N VAL A 6 -23.15 1.90 0.22
CA VAL A 6 -21.79 1.56 0.63
C VAL A 6 -21.59 2.26 1.97
N THR A 7 -21.97 1.61 3.07
CA THR A 7 -21.82 2.16 4.42
C THR A 7 -20.34 2.16 4.77
N GLY A 8 -19.73 3.33 4.60
CA GLY A 8 -18.35 3.64 4.97
C GLY A 8 -17.98 5.04 4.49
N TYR A 9 -17.44 5.86 5.39
CA TYR A 9 -16.99 7.22 5.04
C TYR A 9 -15.61 7.15 4.39
N TRP A 10 -15.41 7.91 3.33
CA TRP A 10 -14.11 8.03 2.67
C TRP A 10 -13.47 9.35 3.05
N THR A 11 -12.15 9.35 3.17
CA THR A 11 -11.39 10.56 3.44
C THR A 11 -10.39 10.81 2.34
N ALA A 12 -10.40 12.02 1.80
CA ALA A 12 -9.39 12.47 0.86
C ALA A 12 -8.02 12.52 1.54
N VAL A 13 -7.05 11.79 0.98
CA VAL A 13 -5.65 11.74 1.46
C VAL A 13 -4.72 12.64 0.64
N PHE A 14 -5.26 13.25 -0.43
CA PHE A 14 -4.58 14.20 -1.31
C PHE A 14 -5.50 15.34 -1.70
N ASP A 15 -4.89 16.46 -2.07
CA ASP A 15 -5.59 17.53 -2.79
C ASP A 15 -5.72 17.13 -4.26
N TYR A 16 -6.90 17.35 -4.83
CA TYR A 16 -7.21 17.20 -6.25
C TYR A 16 -7.93 18.47 -6.70
N GLU A 17 -7.26 19.27 -7.54
CA GLU A 17 -7.83 20.48 -8.11
C GLU A 17 -8.17 20.25 -9.57
N THR A 18 -9.37 20.66 -9.97
CA THR A 18 -9.87 20.50 -11.33
C THR A 18 -10.64 21.74 -11.75
N THR A 19 -10.67 21.98 -13.05
CA THR A 19 -11.48 23.01 -13.70
C THR A 19 -12.63 22.42 -14.52
N ALA A 20 -12.75 21.09 -14.56
CA ALA A 20 -13.84 20.41 -15.26
C ALA A 20 -15.13 20.48 -14.44
N GLU A 21 -16.27 20.68 -15.11
CA GLU A 21 -17.57 20.89 -14.44
C GLU A 21 -18.15 19.61 -13.82
N ASP A 22 -17.76 18.45 -14.35
CA ASP A 22 -18.20 17.11 -13.92
C ASP A 22 -17.30 16.49 -12.84
N GLU A 23 -16.12 17.05 -12.60
CA GLU A 23 -15.16 16.55 -11.62
C GLU A 23 -15.30 17.23 -10.25
N LEU A 24 -15.06 16.45 -9.19
CA LEU A 24 -15.12 16.90 -7.81
C LEU A 24 -13.71 17.20 -7.29
N SER A 25 -13.45 18.47 -6.98
CA SER A 25 -12.21 18.86 -6.29
C SER A 25 -12.17 18.29 -4.87
N LEU A 26 -11.01 17.78 -4.47
CA LEU A 26 -10.76 17.20 -3.15
C LEU A 26 -9.72 18.05 -2.41
N ARG A 27 -9.91 18.26 -1.12
CA ARG A 27 -8.87 18.72 -0.19
C ARG A 27 -8.52 17.62 0.79
N LYS A 28 -7.25 17.50 1.18
CA LYS A 28 -6.80 16.55 2.20
C LYS A 28 -7.67 16.73 3.46
N GLY A 29 -8.28 15.64 3.90
CA GLY A 29 -9.17 15.60 5.07
C GLY A 29 -10.67 15.68 4.72
N ASP A 30 -11.03 16.00 3.48
CA ASP A 30 -12.44 16.04 3.07
C ASP A 30 -13.10 14.68 3.29
N ARG A 31 -14.33 14.73 3.82
CA ARG A 31 -15.20 13.56 3.94
C ARG A 31 -15.99 13.42 2.66
N VAL A 32 -15.72 12.33 1.95
CA VAL A 32 -16.35 12.02 0.67
C VAL A 32 -17.38 10.92 0.87
N GLU A 33 -18.62 11.17 0.47
CA GLU A 33 -19.63 10.13 0.31
C GLU A 33 -19.48 9.51 -1.08
N VAL A 34 -19.07 8.25 -1.14
CA VAL A 34 -18.94 7.54 -2.43
C VAL A 34 -20.30 7.05 -2.87
N LEU A 35 -20.80 7.60 -3.98
CA LEU A 35 -22.10 7.27 -4.57
C LEU A 35 -22.01 6.09 -5.55
N SER A 36 -20.93 6.01 -6.34
CA SER A 36 -20.70 4.90 -7.27
C SER A 36 -19.21 4.62 -7.47
N LYS A 37 -18.87 3.34 -7.61
CA LYS A 37 -17.52 2.86 -7.97
C LYS A 37 -17.46 2.25 -9.38
N ASP A 38 -18.58 2.26 -10.08
CA ASP A 38 -18.72 1.66 -11.41
C ASP A 38 -18.15 2.61 -12.47
N SER A 39 -17.22 2.12 -13.27
CA SER A 39 -16.61 2.89 -14.37
C SER A 39 -17.62 3.24 -15.46
N LEU A 40 -18.74 2.51 -15.55
CA LEU A 40 -19.84 2.86 -16.45
C LEU A 40 -20.58 4.13 -16.00
N VAL A 41 -20.51 4.47 -14.71
CA VAL A 41 -21.12 5.69 -14.15
C VAL A 41 -20.14 6.86 -14.20
N SER A 42 -18.87 6.63 -13.87
CA SER A 42 -17.84 7.68 -13.88
C SER A 42 -17.24 7.95 -15.26
N GLY A 43 -17.42 7.04 -16.22
CA GLY A 43 -16.90 7.18 -17.59
C GLY A 43 -15.47 6.66 -17.80
N ASP A 44 -14.72 6.37 -16.73
CA ASP A 44 -13.33 5.89 -16.82
C ASP A 44 -12.95 4.94 -15.67
N GLU A 45 -12.06 3.99 -15.96
CA GLU A 45 -11.51 3.10 -14.96
C GLU A 45 -10.65 3.88 -13.95
N GLY A 46 -10.85 3.61 -12.67
CA GLY A 46 -10.12 4.29 -11.60
C GLY A 46 -10.74 5.61 -11.16
N TRP A 47 -11.86 6.03 -11.75
CA TRP A 47 -12.65 7.17 -11.31
C TRP A 47 -13.93 6.72 -10.62
N TRP A 48 -14.31 7.40 -9.53
CA TRP A 48 -15.52 7.15 -8.78
C TRP A 48 -16.40 8.41 -8.73
N THR A 49 -17.70 8.22 -8.56
CA THR A 49 -18.64 9.30 -8.33
C THR A 49 -18.87 9.45 -6.83
N GLY A 50 -18.84 10.68 -6.33
CA GLY A 50 -19.22 10.94 -4.95
C GLY A 50 -19.61 12.37 -4.69
N MET A 51 -19.74 12.68 -3.40
CA MET A 51 -20.30 13.92 -2.92
C MET A 51 -19.51 14.44 -1.73
N ILE A 52 -19.25 15.74 -1.72
CA ILE A 52 -18.73 16.49 -0.57
C ILE A 52 -19.72 17.62 -0.31
N GLU A 53 -20.29 17.62 0.90
CA GLU A 53 -21.39 18.52 1.25
C GLU A 53 -22.53 18.38 0.23
N ASP A 54 -22.81 19.42 -0.57
CA ASP A 54 -23.87 19.41 -1.59
C ASP A 54 -23.31 19.32 -3.03
N ARG A 55 -22.00 19.12 -3.21
CA ARG A 55 -21.35 19.04 -4.52
C ARG A 55 -21.11 17.60 -4.92
N VAL A 56 -21.63 17.22 -6.09
CA VAL A 56 -21.48 15.90 -6.69
C VAL A 56 -20.57 15.99 -7.90
N GLY A 57 -19.66 15.03 -8.05
CA GLY A 57 -18.81 14.90 -9.23
C GLY A 57 -17.99 13.63 -9.22
N ILE A 58 -17.20 13.43 -10.27
CA ILE A 58 -16.26 12.32 -10.36
C ILE A 58 -14.89 12.69 -9.81
N PHE A 59 -14.18 11.75 -9.22
CA PHE A 59 -12.80 11.96 -8.74
C PHE A 59 -11.97 10.68 -8.84
N PRO A 60 -10.63 10.78 -8.84
CA PRO A 60 -9.77 9.61 -8.89
C PRO A 60 -9.88 8.77 -7.61
N SER A 61 -10.23 7.49 -7.74
CA SER A 61 -10.50 6.58 -6.61
C SER A 61 -9.33 6.42 -5.63
N ASN A 62 -8.08 6.55 -6.10
CA ASN A 62 -6.88 6.42 -5.29
C ASN A 62 -6.56 7.66 -4.43
N TYR A 63 -7.35 8.73 -4.55
CA TYR A 63 -7.21 9.96 -3.76
C TYR A 63 -7.93 9.89 -2.43
N VAL A 64 -8.79 8.88 -2.26
CA VAL A 64 -9.57 8.66 -1.05
C VAL A 64 -9.22 7.31 -0.44
N VAL A 65 -9.35 7.22 0.88
CA VAL A 65 -9.23 5.96 1.62
C VAL A 65 -10.47 5.73 2.46
N LEU A 66 -10.88 4.47 2.59
CA LEU A 66 -11.99 4.09 3.44
C LEU A 66 -11.61 4.26 4.91
N GLN A 67 -12.39 5.03 5.66
CA GLN A 67 -12.33 5.00 7.11
C GLN A 67 -13.12 3.80 7.64
N ILE A 68 -12.45 3.02 8.47
CA ILE A 68 -13.03 1.86 9.17
C ILE A 68 -13.08 2.22 10.65
N ASP A 69 -14.24 2.05 11.27
CA ASP A 69 -14.34 2.15 12.73
C ASP A 69 -13.62 0.96 13.34
N PHE A 70 -12.74 1.21 14.31
CA PHE A 70 -11.98 0.14 14.95
C PHE A 70 -12.88 -0.90 15.63
N SER A 71 -14.08 -0.52 16.06
CA SER A 71 -15.08 -1.44 16.63
C SER A 71 -15.63 -2.45 15.61
N GLU A 72 -15.49 -2.19 14.30
CA GLU A 72 -15.82 -3.16 13.24
C GLU A 72 -14.75 -4.26 13.08
N LEU A 73 -13.58 -4.10 13.71
CA LEU A 73 -12.46 -5.04 13.61
C LEU A 73 -12.47 -6.01 14.79
N ALA A 74 -12.66 -7.30 14.50
CA ALA A 74 -12.43 -8.35 15.48
C ALA A 74 -10.95 -8.78 15.42
N LEU A 75 -10.11 -8.19 16.27
CA LEU A 75 -8.69 -8.57 16.37
C LEU A 75 -8.54 -10.00 16.91
N GLU A 76 -7.66 -10.77 16.29
CA GLU A 76 -7.29 -12.13 16.67
C GLU A 76 -5.83 -12.16 17.17
N GLU A 77 -5.00 -13.10 16.68
CA GLU A 77 -3.62 -13.23 17.09
C GLU A 77 -2.69 -12.14 16.53
N MET A 78 -1.62 -11.87 17.29
CA MET A 78 -0.51 -11.06 16.81
C MET A 78 0.38 -11.89 15.86
N ILE A 79 0.53 -11.42 14.62
CA ILE A 79 1.24 -12.14 13.56
C ILE A 79 2.62 -11.55 13.26
N GLY A 80 2.95 -10.39 13.83
CA GLY A 80 4.26 -9.78 13.62
C GLY A 80 4.55 -8.64 14.59
N VAL A 81 5.81 -8.61 15.05
CA VAL A 81 6.38 -7.51 15.83
C VAL A 81 7.72 -7.13 15.20
N GLY A 82 7.93 -5.84 14.98
CA GLY A 82 9.21 -5.35 14.48
C GLY A 82 9.26 -3.84 14.38
N GLY A 83 10.23 -3.31 13.63
CA GLY A 83 10.38 -1.86 13.41
C GLY A 83 9.21 -1.19 12.70
N PHE A 84 8.20 -1.95 12.27
CA PHE A 84 6.98 -1.48 11.61
C PHE A 84 5.78 -1.43 12.56
N GLY A 85 5.97 -1.64 13.87
CA GLY A 85 4.87 -1.73 14.83
C GLY A 85 4.33 -3.16 14.98
N LYS A 86 3.18 -3.27 15.65
CA LYS A 86 2.51 -4.54 15.90
C LYS A 86 1.52 -4.80 14.77
N VAL A 87 1.55 -6.03 14.23
CA VAL A 87 0.60 -6.48 13.22
C VAL A 87 -0.23 -7.63 13.79
N TYR A 88 -1.54 -7.52 13.65
CA TYR A 88 -2.52 -8.50 14.09
C TYR A 88 -3.25 -9.08 12.89
N ARG A 89 -3.65 -10.34 12.98
CA ARG A 89 -4.74 -10.88 12.16
C ARG A 89 -6.06 -10.37 12.75
N ALA A 90 -7.04 -10.13 11.89
CA ALA A 90 -8.37 -9.73 12.32
C ALA A 90 -9.43 -10.16 11.31
N ILE A 91 -10.69 -10.08 11.73
CA ILE A 91 -11.86 -10.21 10.85
C ILE A 91 -12.53 -8.85 10.68
N TRP A 92 -12.79 -8.46 9.44
CA TRP A 92 -13.56 -7.26 9.09
C TRP A 92 -14.62 -7.62 8.05
N LYS A 93 -15.89 -7.36 8.36
CA LYS A 93 -17.06 -7.71 7.51
C LYS A 93 -17.01 -9.18 7.03
N GLY A 94 -16.61 -10.09 7.91
CA GLY A 94 -16.50 -11.53 7.63
C GLY A 94 -15.27 -11.96 6.82
N LYS A 95 -14.36 -11.04 6.47
CA LYS A 95 -13.13 -11.31 5.73
C LYS A 95 -11.90 -11.17 6.64
N GLU A 96 -10.94 -12.07 6.48
CA GLU A 96 -9.63 -11.93 7.13
C GLU A 96 -8.83 -10.75 6.58
N VAL A 97 -8.26 -9.99 7.50
CA VAL A 97 -7.45 -8.80 7.23
C VAL A 97 -6.22 -8.77 8.14
N ALA A 98 -5.19 -8.05 7.72
CA ALA A 98 -4.04 -7.71 8.54
C ALA A 98 -4.20 -6.29 9.06
N VAL A 99 -4.12 -6.10 10.38
CA VAL A 99 -4.21 -4.80 11.04
C VAL A 99 -2.84 -4.41 11.57
N LYS A 100 -2.27 -3.36 10.99
CA LYS A 100 -0.99 -2.79 11.43
C LYS A 100 -1.25 -1.58 12.32
N ALA A 101 -1.02 -1.76 13.62
CA ALA A 101 -1.16 -0.68 14.59
C ALA A 101 -0.05 0.36 14.41
N ALA A 102 -0.41 1.64 14.51
CA ALA A 102 0.55 2.72 14.55
C ALA A 102 1.52 2.52 15.70
N ARG A 103 2.81 2.79 15.46
CA ARG A 103 3.79 2.80 16.54
C ARG A 103 3.50 4.04 17.38
N ARG A 104 3.22 3.83 18.67
CA ARG A 104 3.17 4.90 19.66
C ARG A 104 4.50 4.92 20.39
N ASP A 105 5.26 5.99 20.21
CA ASP A 105 6.36 6.31 21.10
C ASP A 105 5.78 7.08 22.29
N PRO A 106 6.01 6.68 23.55
CA PRO A 106 5.50 7.40 24.73
C PRO A 106 5.92 8.88 24.76
N ASP A 107 7.03 9.21 24.10
CA ASP A 107 7.59 10.56 24.05
C ASP A 107 7.15 11.37 22.79
N GLU A 108 6.50 10.73 21.81
CA GLU A 108 6.00 11.42 20.61
C GLU A 108 4.60 12.00 20.83
N ASP A 109 4.40 13.21 20.34
CA ASP A 109 3.06 13.80 20.31
C ASP A 109 2.13 12.97 19.42
N VAL A 110 0.89 12.85 19.86
CA VAL A 110 -0.17 12.11 19.19
C VAL A 110 -0.39 12.62 17.77
N SER A 111 -0.30 13.94 17.58
CA SER A 111 -0.39 14.58 16.27
C SER A 111 0.65 14.05 15.28
N GLN A 112 1.86 13.73 15.76
CA GLN A 112 2.94 13.18 14.94
C GLN A 112 2.66 11.72 14.57
N THR A 113 2.11 10.94 15.52
CA THR A 113 1.69 9.56 15.25
C THR A 113 0.61 9.53 14.16
N LEU A 114 -0.41 10.38 14.26
CA LEU A 114 -1.48 10.48 13.28
C LEU A 114 -0.97 10.89 11.89
N GLU A 115 -0.08 11.88 11.82
CA GLU A 115 0.50 12.28 10.53
C GLU A 115 1.39 11.18 9.93
N SER A 116 2.10 10.39 10.75
CA SER A 116 2.87 9.24 10.25
C SER A 116 1.97 8.17 9.61
N VAL A 117 0.82 7.90 10.21
CA VAL A 117 -0.19 6.97 9.69
C VAL A 117 -0.82 7.51 8.42
N HIS A 118 -1.16 8.80 8.39
CA HIS A 118 -1.64 9.47 7.18
C HIS A 118 -0.63 9.37 6.04
N GLN A 119 0.66 9.63 6.29
CA GLN A 119 1.70 9.54 5.27
C GLN A 119 1.87 8.11 4.75
N GLU A 120 1.82 7.12 5.63
CA GLU A 120 1.89 5.72 5.20
C GLU A 120 0.65 5.32 4.40
N ALA A 121 -0.56 5.65 4.88
CA ALA A 121 -1.81 5.41 4.16
C ALA A 121 -1.83 6.07 2.79
N LYS A 122 -1.35 7.32 2.70
CA LYS A 122 -1.25 8.12 1.48
C LYS A 122 -0.43 7.39 0.41
N LEU A 123 0.80 6.98 0.76
CA LEU A 123 1.65 6.25 -0.18
C LEU A 123 1.05 4.89 -0.55
N PHE A 124 0.41 4.22 0.39
CA PHE A 124 -0.14 2.89 0.16
C PHE A 124 -1.43 2.91 -0.68
N ALA A 125 -2.30 3.90 -0.50
CA ALA A 125 -3.54 4.06 -1.27
C ALA A 125 -3.28 4.26 -2.78
N MET A 126 -2.11 4.77 -3.16
CA MET A 126 -1.70 4.90 -4.57
C MET A 126 -1.21 3.60 -5.20
N LEU A 127 -0.96 2.55 -4.41
CA LEU A 127 -0.43 1.30 -4.95
C LEU A 127 -1.57 0.33 -5.28
N ARG A 128 -1.63 -0.05 -6.55
CA ARG A 128 -2.58 -1.06 -7.04
C ARG A 128 -1.89 -1.98 -8.02
N HIS A 129 -1.53 -3.17 -7.56
CA HIS A 129 -0.89 -4.20 -8.36
C HIS A 129 -1.19 -5.58 -7.78
N PRO A 130 -1.42 -6.64 -8.59
CA PRO A 130 -1.75 -7.98 -8.10
C PRO A 130 -0.71 -8.55 -7.13
N ASN A 131 0.58 -8.26 -7.35
CA ASN A 131 1.70 -8.71 -6.52
C ASN A 131 2.14 -7.70 -5.44
N ILE A 132 1.29 -6.73 -5.10
CA ILE A 132 1.50 -5.81 -3.97
C ILE A 132 0.32 -5.99 -3.02
N MET A 133 0.59 -6.01 -1.71
CA MET A 133 -0.45 -6.12 -0.68
C MET A 133 -1.39 -4.91 -0.76
N GLY A 134 -2.70 -5.14 -0.86
CA GLY A 134 -3.69 -4.07 -0.96
C GLY A 134 -3.99 -3.42 0.39
N LEU A 135 -4.11 -2.09 0.40
CA LEU A 135 -4.73 -1.34 1.50
C LEU A 135 -6.26 -1.43 1.35
N LEU A 136 -6.95 -1.84 2.40
CA LEU A 136 -8.43 -1.94 2.42
C LEU A 136 -9.07 -0.72 3.06
N GLY A 137 -8.40 -0.12 4.04
CA GLY A 137 -8.85 1.07 4.74
C GLY A 137 -7.94 1.44 5.90
N VAL A 138 -8.37 2.42 6.68
CA VAL A 138 -7.62 2.96 7.81
C VAL A 138 -8.54 3.25 8.98
N CYS A 139 -8.01 3.10 10.19
CA CYS A 139 -8.62 3.64 11.40
C CYS A 139 -7.82 4.91 11.78
N LEU A 140 -8.50 6.06 11.76
CA LEU A 140 -7.90 7.36 12.04
C LEU A 140 -8.40 7.98 13.34
N GLN A 141 -9.25 7.25 14.07
CA GLN A 141 -9.78 7.69 15.35
C GLN A 141 -8.90 7.18 16.49
N GLU A 142 -8.53 8.09 17.37
CA GLU A 142 -7.85 7.74 18.60
C GLU A 142 -8.73 6.94 19.56
N PRO A 143 -8.14 6.03 20.37
CA PRO A 143 -6.70 5.73 20.47
C PRO A 143 -6.18 4.72 19.42
N ASN A 144 -7.01 4.30 18.48
CA ASN A 144 -6.78 3.13 17.64
C ASN A 144 -6.39 3.51 16.20
N LEU A 145 -5.21 4.12 16.06
CA LEU A 145 -4.67 4.46 14.74
C LEU A 145 -4.06 3.20 14.10
N CYS A 146 -4.57 2.77 12.94
CA CYS A 146 -4.05 1.59 12.25
C CYS A 146 -4.36 1.54 10.75
N LEU A 147 -3.59 0.75 10.02
CA LEU A 147 -3.83 0.41 8.61
C LEU A 147 -4.47 -0.98 8.52
N VAL A 148 -5.53 -1.11 7.72
CA VAL A 148 -6.22 -2.38 7.45
C VAL A 148 -5.87 -2.83 6.05
N MET A 149 -5.29 -4.02 5.91
CA MET A 149 -4.71 -4.53 4.68
C MET A 149 -5.18 -5.95 4.37
N GLU A 150 -4.93 -6.41 3.15
CA GLU A 150 -5.10 -7.82 2.80
C GLU A 150 -4.29 -8.75 3.72
N TYR A 151 -4.93 -9.82 4.21
CA TYR A 151 -4.23 -10.87 4.93
C TYR A 151 -3.65 -11.92 3.96
N ALA A 152 -2.41 -12.32 4.19
CA ALA A 152 -1.72 -13.33 3.40
C ALA A 152 -1.56 -14.62 4.23
N ARG A 153 -2.45 -15.60 4.01
CA ARG A 153 -2.54 -16.83 4.84
C ARG A 153 -1.29 -17.69 4.78
N GLY A 154 -0.57 -17.68 3.65
CA GLY A 154 0.65 -18.43 3.46
C GLY A 154 1.86 -17.90 4.26
N GLY A 155 1.72 -16.75 4.92
CA GLY A 155 2.76 -16.19 5.76
C GLY A 155 3.96 -15.68 4.95
N PRO A 156 5.09 -15.38 5.62
CA PRO A 156 6.28 -14.88 4.95
C PRO A 156 7.00 -15.95 4.13
N LEU A 157 7.54 -15.53 2.98
CA LEU A 157 8.15 -16.43 1.99
C LEU A 157 9.35 -17.21 2.56
N ASN A 158 10.06 -16.64 3.54
CA ASN A 158 11.14 -17.36 4.22
C ASN A 158 10.66 -18.64 4.91
N TRP A 159 9.43 -18.72 5.41
CA TRP A 159 8.87 -19.94 6.00
C TRP A 159 8.62 -21.02 4.94
N ALA A 160 8.14 -20.62 3.76
CA ALA A 160 7.97 -21.54 2.63
C ALA A 160 9.33 -22.11 2.18
N LEU A 161 10.39 -21.30 2.23
CA LEU A 161 11.75 -21.69 1.85
C LEU A 161 12.46 -22.54 2.92
N ALA A 162 12.05 -22.47 4.18
CA ALA A 162 12.80 -23.01 5.34
C ALA A 162 12.67 -24.52 5.60
N GLY A 163 12.27 -25.34 4.62
CA GLY A 163 12.22 -26.80 4.87
C GLY A 163 11.51 -27.66 3.84
N LYS A 164 11.05 -27.11 2.71
CA LYS A 164 10.36 -27.87 1.66
C LYS A 164 11.18 -27.85 0.36
N ARG A 165 11.25 -28.99 -0.33
CA ARG A 165 11.71 -29.00 -1.73
C ARG A 165 10.63 -28.35 -2.59
N ILE A 166 10.85 -27.09 -2.95
CA ILE A 166 9.98 -26.35 -3.85
C ILE A 166 10.42 -26.65 -5.29
N PRO A 167 9.50 -27.03 -6.20
CA PRO A 167 9.84 -27.22 -7.60
C PRO A 167 10.47 -25.96 -8.22
N PRO A 168 11.51 -26.07 -9.08
CA PRO A 168 12.17 -24.91 -9.68
C PRO A 168 11.21 -23.97 -10.43
N HIS A 169 10.20 -24.52 -11.11
CA HIS A 169 9.22 -23.70 -11.84
C HIS A 169 8.42 -22.77 -10.91
N THR A 170 8.10 -23.23 -9.68
CA THR A 170 7.40 -22.42 -8.68
C THR A 170 8.28 -21.29 -8.16
N LEU A 171 9.59 -21.55 -7.96
CA LEU A 171 10.54 -20.50 -7.54
C LEU A 171 10.69 -19.42 -8.61
N VAL A 172 10.75 -19.81 -9.89
CA VAL A 172 10.81 -18.87 -11.02
C VAL A 172 9.54 -18.04 -11.07
N ASP A 173 8.38 -18.65 -10.92
CA ASP A 173 7.10 -17.94 -10.89
C ASP A 173 7.05 -16.88 -9.77
N TRP A 174 7.44 -17.24 -8.54
CA TRP A 174 7.54 -16.27 -7.43
C TRP A 174 8.52 -15.13 -7.72
N ALA A 175 9.68 -15.43 -8.32
CA ALA A 175 10.65 -14.42 -8.68
C ALA A 175 10.10 -13.45 -9.74
N VAL A 176 9.39 -13.96 -10.75
CA VAL A 176 8.73 -13.14 -11.79
C VAL A 176 7.67 -12.23 -11.16
N GLN A 177 6.85 -12.75 -10.25
CA GLN A 177 5.83 -11.97 -9.56
C GLN A 177 6.41 -10.84 -8.70
N ILE A 178 7.48 -11.13 -7.94
CA ILE A 178 8.19 -10.10 -7.16
C ILE A 178 8.83 -9.07 -8.09
N ALA A 179 9.44 -9.50 -9.21
CA ALA A 179 10.02 -8.59 -10.19
C ALA A 179 8.97 -7.67 -10.83
N ARG A 180 7.76 -8.18 -11.12
CA ARG A 180 6.62 -7.38 -11.59
C ARG A 180 6.18 -6.34 -10.57
N ALA A 181 6.05 -6.73 -9.30
CA ALA A 181 5.75 -5.79 -8.21
C ALA A 181 6.81 -4.66 -8.11
N MET A 182 8.09 -5.01 -8.19
CA MET A 182 9.18 -4.03 -8.13
C MET A 182 9.23 -3.12 -9.37
N LEU A 183 8.96 -3.67 -10.56
CA LEU A 183 8.82 -2.87 -11.78
C LEU A 183 7.69 -1.86 -11.64
N TYR A 184 6.54 -2.28 -11.11
CA TYR A 184 5.42 -1.39 -10.85
C TYR A 184 5.83 -0.25 -9.90
N LEU A 185 6.40 -0.58 -8.74
CA LEU A 185 6.83 0.40 -7.75
C LEU A 185 7.82 1.43 -8.32
N HIS A 186 8.76 0.99 -9.16
CA HIS A 186 9.81 1.86 -9.68
C HIS A 186 9.39 2.71 -10.88
N CYS A 187 8.50 2.18 -11.73
CA CYS A 187 8.30 2.75 -13.06
C CYS A 187 6.83 3.06 -13.43
N GLN A 188 5.85 2.47 -12.74
CA GLN A 188 4.44 2.54 -13.13
C GLN A 188 3.55 3.16 -12.06
N ALA A 189 3.96 3.14 -10.79
CA ALA A 189 3.25 3.85 -9.73
C ALA A 189 3.28 5.36 -9.98
N ILE A 190 2.20 6.04 -9.58
CA ILE A 190 2.02 7.50 -9.73
C ILE A 190 3.22 8.27 -9.15
N VAL A 191 3.70 7.81 -7.99
CA VAL A 191 4.95 8.27 -7.40
C VAL A 191 5.91 7.09 -7.39
N PRO A 192 7.09 7.18 -8.02
CA PRO A 192 8.10 6.11 -7.95
C PRO A 192 8.51 5.83 -6.49
N VAL A 193 8.35 4.57 -6.07
CA VAL A 193 8.63 4.10 -4.71
C VAL A 193 9.85 3.19 -4.72
N ILE A 194 10.86 3.53 -3.93
CA ILE A 194 11.96 2.61 -3.64
C ILE A 194 11.57 1.82 -2.38
N HIS A 195 11.43 0.49 -2.51
CA HIS A 195 10.97 -0.37 -1.42
C HIS A 195 11.92 -0.40 -0.20
N ARG A 196 13.24 -0.40 -0.46
CA ARG A 196 14.35 -0.35 0.53
C ARG A 196 14.47 -1.46 1.58
N ASP A 197 13.46 -2.30 1.75
CA ASP A 197 13.54 -3.49 2.64
C ASP A 197 13.03 -4.75 1.93
N LEU A 198 13.42 -4.96 0.66
CA LEU A 198 13.00 -6.15 -0.08
C LEU A 198 13.79 -7.36 0.41
N LYS A 199 13.10 -8.25 1.12
CA LYS A 199 13.64 -9.50 1.66
C LYS A 199 12.53 -10.55 1.74
N SER A 200 12.90 -11.82 1.80
CA SER A 200 11.94 -12.93 1.84
C SER A 200 11.00 -12.90 3.06
N SER A 201 11.36 -12.23 4.16
CA SER A 201 10.44 -12.02 5.29
C SER A 201 9.39 -10.92 5.08
N ASN A 202 9.58 -10.06 4.07
CA ASN A 202 8.66 -8.99 3.67
C ASN A 202 7.89 -9.34 2.37
N SER A 203 8.14 -10.50 1.77
CA SER A 203 7.29 -11.10 0.74
C SER A 203 6.35 -12.11 1.41
N LYS A 204 5.07 -12.11 1.01
CA LYS A 204 4.04 -12.99 1.59
C LYS A 204 3.43 -13.88 0.51
N THR A 205 3.02 -15.08 0.86
CA THR A 205 2.21 -15.97 0.02
C THR A 205 0.76 -15.92 0.47
N LEU A 206 -0.20 -15.86 -0.46
CA LEU A 206 -1.62 -15.73 -0.12
C LEU A 206 -2.25 -17.02 0.44
N ASP A 207 -1.75 -18.19 0.08
CA ASP A 207 -2.28 -19.48 0.53
C ASP A 207 -1.17 -20.54 0.67
N LEU A 208 -1.32 -21.46 1.61
CA LEU A 208 -0.49 -22.65 1.80
C LEU A 208 -1.40 -23.84 2.15
N MET A 209 -2.33 -24.21 1.27
CA MET A 209 -3.01 -25.49 1.43
C MET A 209 -2.03 -26.64 1.19
N PRO A 210 -1.78 -27.53 2.17
CA PRO A 210 -0.90 -28.67 1.97
C PRO A 210 -1.49 -29.62 0.93
N GLY A 211 -0.71 -29.94 -0.11
CA GLY A 211 -1.05 -30.94 -1.13
C GLY A 211 -1.63 -30.40 -2.44
N VAL A 212 -1.87 -29.09 -2.57
CA VAL A 212 -2.34 -28.48 -3.82
C VAL A 212 -1.37 -27.37 -4.23
N PHE A 213 -0.40 -27.68 -5.11
CA PHE A 213 0.43 -26.67 -5.77
C PHE A 213 -0.39 -25.96 -6.86
N LYS A 214 -1.42 -25.21 -6.48
CA LYS A 214 -2.04 -24.23 -7.39
C LYS A 214 -1.23 -22.95 -7.35
N SER A 215 -1.28 -22.18 -8.43
CA SER A 215 -0.58 -20.90 -8.63
C SER A 215 -0.62 -20.05 -7.35
N PHE A 216 0.54 -19.84 -6.74
CA PHE A 216 0.67 -19.04 -5.54
C PHE A 216 0.96 -17.61 -5.94
N ASP A 217 0.20 -16.65 -5.41
CA ASP A 217 0.53 -15.25 -5.60
C ASP A 217 1.50 -14.79 -4.50
N ALA A 218 2.73 -14.49 -4.89
CA ALA A 218 3.69 -13.77 -4.07
C ALA A 218 3.32 -12.28 -4.10
N LYS A 219 3.13 -11.70 -2.91
CA LYS A 219 2.89 -10.27 -2.72
C LYS A 219 4.01 -9.62 -1.94
N VAL A 220 4.40 -8.44 -2.40
CA VAL A 220 5.35 -7.56 -1.71
C VAL A 220 4.59 -6.71 -0.70
N VAL A 221 5.07 -6.68 0.54
CA VAL A 221 4.58 -5.78 1.59
C VAL A 221 5.43 -4.52 1.56
N SER A 222 4.87 -3.43 1.05
CA SER A 222 5.55 -2.13 1.08
C SER A 222 5.53 -1.56 2.50
N SER A 223 6.69 -1.11 2.99
CA SER A 223 6.80 -0.41 4.27
C SER A 223 7.17 1.05 4.05
N PHE A 224 6.28 1.98 4.38
CA PHE A 224 6.55 3.41 4.14
C PHE A 224 6.89 4.19 5.41
N GLY A 225 6.74 3.59 6.60
CA GLY A 225 7.02 4.23 7.89
C GLY A 225 8.49 4.50 8.24
N ARG A 226 9.44 4.48 7.28
CA ARG A 226 10.81 4.99 7.52
C ARG A 226 10.96 6.35 6.84
N PRO A 227 11.13 7.46 7.59
CA PRO A 227 11.37 8.76 7.00
C PRO A 227 12.73 8.72 6.31
N ASN A 228 12.73 8.57 4.99
CA ASN A 228 13.82 9.05 4.17
C ASN A 228 13.29 9.29 2.76
N LYS A 229 12.97 10.55 2.47
CA LYS A 229 12.88 11.13 1.13
C LYS A 229 12.14 10.25 0.11
N VAL A 230 10.81 10.40 0.07
CA VAL A 230 10.14 10.46 -1.24
C VAL A 230 10.91 11.51 -2.02
N VAL A 231 11.53 11.12 -3.14
CA VAL A 231 12.16 12.10 -4.01
C VAL A 231 11.02 12.92 -4.58
N SER A 232 10.84 14.14 -4.09
CA SER A 232 9.95 15.12 -4.71
C SER A 232 10.52 15.42 -6.09
N LEU A 233 10.03 14.72 -7.12
CA LEU A 233 10.23 15.14 -8.49
C LEU A 233 9.29 16.34 -8.69
N SER A 234 9.80 17.54 -8.42
CA SER A 234 9.13 18.75 -8.85
C SER A 234 8.96 18.69 -10.37
N GLN A 235 7.75 18.99 -10.83
CA GLN A 235 7.40 19.10 -12.24
C GLN A 235 8.51 19.83 -13.01
N ARG A 236 9.05 19.19 -14.05
CA ARG A 236 9.71 19.90 -15.16
C ARG A 236 9.78 19.03 -16.41
N SER A 237 9.04 19.49 -17.42
CA SER A 237 9.33 19.49 -18.86
C SER A 237 9.92 18.22 -19.48
N THR A 238 9.11 17.62 -20.36
CA THR A 238 9.50 16.92 -21.59
C THR A 238 10.91 17.22 -22.09
N GLN A 239 11.86 16.30 -21.87
CA GLN A 239 12.91 15.94 -22.85
C GLN A 239 13.66 14.67 -22.41
N ARG A 240 14.04 13.86 -23.39
CA ARG A 240 14.56 12.49 -23.26
C ARG A 240 15.99 12.42 -22.67
N HIS A 241 16.27 11.23 -22.13
CA HIS A 241 17.55 10.50 -22.03
C HIS A 241 18.31 10.50 -20.68
N THR A 242 18.64 9.25 -20.30
CA THR A 242 19.71 8.73 -19.42
C THR A 242 19.71 9.07 -17.92
N TRP A 243 19.27 8.09 -17.11
CA TRP A 243 19.36 8.13 -15.65
C TRP A 243 20.76 7.77 -15.15
N ARG A 244 21.47 8.75 -14.57
CA ARG A 244 22.56 8.52 -13.61
C ARG A 244 22.13 9.06 -12.25
N ALA A 245 21.84 8.18 -11.30
CA ALA A 245 21.67 8.56 -9.90
C ALA A 245 23.06 8.85 -9.28
N ARG A 246 23.31 10.11 -8.90
CA ARG A 246 24.48 10.51 -8.11
C ARG A 246 24.09 10.47 -6.64
N VAL A 247 24.60 9.47 -5.90
CA VAL A 247 24.50 9.43 -4.43
C VAL A 247 25.58 10.36 -3.87
N SER A 248 25.17 11.45 -3.21
CA SER A 248 26.07 12.33 -2.46
C SER A 248 26.37 11.71 -1.09
N GLY A 249 27.64 11.36 -0.86
CA GLY A 249 28.20 11.12 0.47
C GLY A 249 28.27 9.65 0.91
N SER A 250 29.29 8.91 0.45
CA SER A 250 30.19 8.13 1.31
C SER A 250 31.33 7.54 0.46
N ARG A 251 32.44 7.19 1.12
CA ARG A 251 33.83 7.09 0.64
C ARG A 251 34.05 6.25 -0.64
N ARG A 252 34.94 6.76 -1.50
CA ARG A 252 35.49 6.07 -2.69
C ARG A 252 36.18 4.76 -2.29
N ALA A 253 35.69 3.63 -2.80
CA ALA A 253 36.52 2.45 -3.02
C ALA A 253 36.81 2.35 -4.52
N ARG A 254 38.08 2.47 -4.89
CA ARG A 254 38.56 2.36 -6.27
C ARG A 254 39.07 0.93 -6.45
N VAL A 255 38.32 0.08 -7.15
CA VAL A 255 38.81 -1.24 -7.58
C VAL A 255 39.63 -1.02 -8.85
N ARG A 256 40.93 -1.36 -8.81
CA ARG A 256 41.83 -1.35 -9.97
C ARG A 256 42.35 -2.78 -10.17
N ASN A 257 41.98 -3.34 -11.32
CA ASN A 257 42.53 -4.50 -12.02
C ASN A 257 42.70 -5.82 -11.24
N GLY A 258 41.94 -6.82 -11.69
CA GLY A 258 41.84 -8.13 -11.08
C GLY A 258 43.16 -8.88 -10.92
N ARG A 259 43.26 -9.53 -9.76
CA ARG A 259 43.79 -10.88 -9.56
C ARG A 259 43.24 -11.37 -8.22
N TRP A 260 42.80 -12.62 -8.20
CA TRP A 260 42.31 -13.30 -7.01
C TRP A 260 43.49 -13.74 -6.14
N ALA A 261 43.44 -13.39 -4.86
CA ALA A 261 44.02 -14.11 -3.73
C ALA A 261 43.24 -13.68 -2.47
#